data_AF-A0A7S3RY94-F1
#
_entry.id   AF-A0A7S3RY94-F1
#
_cell.length_a   1.000
_cell.length_b   1.000
_cell.length_c   1.000
_cell.angle_alpha   90.00
_cell.angle_beta   90.00
_cell.angle_gamma   90.00
#
_symmetry.space_group_name_H-M   'P 1'
#
loop_
_entity.id
_entity.type
_entity.pdbx_description
1 polymer ?
#
loop_
_entity_poly.entity_id
_entity_poly.type
_entity_poly.pdbx_seq_one_letter_code
_entity_poly.pdbx_strand_id
1 'polypeptide(L)'
;EDLDLLLGEGGGVRAASPARLIELLVHPSRFDHRFCSALLLTYRSFFTPAELLRELTGRCSLPTALEGREGAGEGAALQPVRLMVCNVLQKWVRHYLRDDEMTPELLEALHSFVDGPLAESEQTRALSALLKRAVAKRTVRR
;
A
#
# COMPACT_ATOMS: atom_id res chain seq x y z
N GLU A 1 16.07 -8.23 -21.80
CA GLU A 1 16.45 -8.97 -20.57
C GLU A 1 15.61 -8.41 -19.44
N ASP A 2 14.39 -8.92 -19.26
CA ASP A 2 13.48 -8.47 -18.19
C ASP A 2 13.60 -9.44 -17.02
N LEU A 3 14.56 -9.17 -16.14
CA LEU A 3 14.84 -9.99 -14.94
C LEU A 3 13.91 -9.63 -13.76
N ASP A 4 12.75 -9.04 -14.02
CA ASP A 4 11.98 -8.32 -13.00
C ASP A 4 10.83 -9.13 -12.37
N LEU A 5 10.49 -10.29 -12.95
CA LEU A 5 9.48 -11.20 -12.40
C LEU A 5 9.77 -12.66 -12.80
N LEU A 6 10.17 -13.46 -11.82
CA LEU A 6 10.25 -14.92 -11.93
C LEU A 6 8.97 -15.53 -11.38
N LEU A 7 8.20 -16.20 -12.25
CA LEU A 7 7.04 -16.98 -11.89
C LEU A 7 7.43 -18.45 -11.66
N GLY A 8 6.85 -19.09 -10.65
CA GLY A 8 6.99 -20.52 -10.43
C GLY A 8 6.07 -21.34 -11.33
N GLU A 9 6.35 -22.64 -11.43
CA GLU A 9 5.62 -23.60 -12.26
C GLU A 9 4.11 -23.72 -11.94
N GLY A 10 3.62 -23.09 -10.87
CA GLY A 10 2.19 -22.99 -10.50
C GLY A 10 1.59 -21.58 -10.58
N GLY A 11 2.26 -20.63 -11.25
CA GLY A 11 1.77 -19.23 -11.37
C GLY A 11 2.01 -18.35 -10.14
N GLY A 12 2.62 -18.88 -9.08
CA GLY A 12 3.03 -18.10 -7.91
C GLY A 12 4.30 -17.28 -8.17
N VAL A 13 4.39 -16.09 -7.58
CA VAL A 13 5.59 -15.23 -7.65
C VAL A 13 6.75 -15.91 -6.91
N ARG A 14 7.87 -16.17 -7.61
CA ARG A 14 9.10 -16.75 -7.03
C ARG A 14 10.14 -15.70 -6.68
N ALA A 15 10.33 -14.71 -7.55
CA ALA A 15 11.16 -13.55 -7.27
C ALA A 15 10.65 -12.37 -8.10
N ALA A 16 10.76 -11.15 -7.58
CA ALA A 16 10.47 -9.95 -8.34
C ALA A 16 11.27 -8.79 -7.77
N SER A 17 11.50 -7.75 -8.58
CA SER A 17 12.05 -6.51 -8.06
C SER A 17 11.12 -5.92 -6.99
N PRO A 18 11.64 -5.18 -5.98
CA PRO A 18 10.81 -4.57 -4.95
C PRO A 18 9.66 -3.74 -5.55
N ALA A 19 9.93 -2.99 -6.61
CA ALA A 19 8.91 -2.26 -7.35
C ALA A 19 7.82 -3.18 -7.91
N ARG A 20 8.19 -4.31 -8.53
CA ARG A 20 7.23 -5.26 -9.10
C ARG A 20 6.39 -5.99 -8.04
N LEU A 21 6.95 -6.26 -6.86
CA LEU A 21 6.19 -6.80 -5.72
C LEU A 21 5.08 -5.85 -5.30
N ILE A 22 5.38 -4.55 -5.22
CA ILE A 22 4.40 -3.51 -4.87
C ILE A 22 3.33 -3.40 -5.96
N GLU A 23 3.70 -3.51 -7.24
CA GLU A 23 2.72 -3.53 -8.33
C GLU A 23 1.71 -4.66 -8.18
N LEU A 24 2.19 -5.88 -7.96
CA LEU A 24 1.35 -7.06 -7.79
C LEU A 24 0.46 -6.95 -6.53
N LEU A 25 0.98 -6.31 -5.49
CA LEU A 25 0.26 -6.09 -4.24
C LEU A 25 -0.97 -5.18 -4.40
N VAL A 26 -0.92 -4.23 -5.34
CA VAL A 26 -1.98 -3.22 -5.52
C VAL A 26 -2.78 -3.41 -6.81
N HIS A 27 -2.48 -4.46 -7.57
CA HIS A 27 -3.13 -4.74 -8.84
C HIS A 27 -4.55 -5.32 -8.63
N PRO A 28 -5.63 -4.62 -9.01
CA PRO A 28 -7.01 -5.01 -8.66
C PRO A 28 -7.41 -6.38 -9.23
N SER A 29 -7.02 -6.72 -10.46
CA SER A 29 -7.37 -8.01 -11.08
C SER A 29 -6.46 -9.18 -10.71
N ARG A 30 -5.35 -8.92 -10.02
CA ARG A 30 -4.32 -9.93 -9.68
C ARG A 30 -4.04 -9.97 -8.18
N PHE A 31 -4.90 -9.34 -7.40
CA PHE A 31 -4.71 -9.24 -5.97
C PHE A 31 -4.84 -10.61 -5.32
N ASP A 32 -3.76 -11.04 -4.66
CA ASP A 32 -3.74 -12.28 -3.88
C ASP A 32 -3.57 -11.94 -2.38
N HIS A 33 -4.57 -12.31 -1.60
CA HIS A 33 -4.57 -12.13 -0.15
C HIS A 33 -3.44 -12.89 0.56
N ARG A 34 -3.04 -14.06 0.03
CA ARG A 34 -1.93 -14.86 0.58
C ARG A 34 -0.61 -14.18 0.31
N PHE A 35 -0.39 -13.75 -0.94
CA PHE A 35 0.78 -12.94 -1.31
C PHE A 35 0.87 -11.67 -0.46
N CYS A 36 -0.25 -10.94 -0.32
CA CYS A 36 -0.31 -9.74 0.51
C CYS A 36 0.13 -10.00 1.96
N SER A 37 -0.41 -11.05 2.60
CA SER A 37 -0.02 -11.42 3.96
C SER A 37 1.45 -11.82 4.05
N ALA A 38 1.94 -12.62 3.10
CA ALA A 38 3.33 -13.09 3.07
C ALA A 38 4.31 -11.92 2.89
N LEU A 39 4.00 -11.01 1.97
CA LEU A 39 4.80 -9.82 1.71
C LEU A 39 4.81 -8.88 2.94
N LEU A 40 3.63 -8.56 3.52
CA LEU A 40 3.55 -7.71 4.71
C LEU A 40 4.16 -8.34 5.98
N LEU A 41 4.27 -9.66 6.03
CA LEU A 41 4.99 -10.34 7.12
C LEU A 41 6.51 -10.19 6.96
N THR A 42 7.00 -10.19 5.72
CA THR A 42 8.44 -10.30 5.40
C THR A 42 9.07 -9.02 4.83
N TYR A 43 8.29 -7.95 4.62
CA TYR A 43 8.73 -6.73 3.94
C TYR A 43 10.02 -6.13 4.50
N ARG A 44 10.25 -6.26 5.81
CA ARG A 44 11.44 -5.75 6.51
C ARG A 44 12.77 -6.31 6.00
N SER A 45 12.71 -7.43 5.29
CA SER A 45 13.91 -8.03 4.69
C SER A 45 14.40 -7.26 3.46
N PHE A 46 13.56 -6.38 2.89
CA PHE A 46 13.85 -5.65 1.65
C PHE A 46 13.29 -4.20 1.60
N PHE A 47 12.50 -3.77 2.60
CA PHE A 47 11.96 -2.41 2.73
C PHE A 47 11.98 -1.94 4.20
N THR A 48 12.29 -0.67 4.41
CA THR A 48 11.91 0.04 5.62
C THR A 48 10.41 0.41 5.59
N PRO A 49 9.77 0.65 6.75
CA PRO A 49 8.39 1.16 6.80
C PRO A 49 8.15 2.41 5.94
N ALA A 50 9.11 3.34 5.93
CA ALA A 50 9.02 4.58 5.16
C ALA A 50 9.14 4.33 3.64
N GLU A 51 10.01 3.41 3.22
CA GLU A 51 10.12 3.00 1.81
C GLU A 51 8.85 2.29 1.35
N LEU A 52 8.33 1.34 2.14
CA LEU A 52 7.09 0.65 1.81
C LEU A 52 5.93 1.63 1.63
N LEU A 53 5.81 2.62 2.52
CA LEU A 53 4.82 3.67 2.38
C LEU A 53 5.02 4.45 1.08
N ARG A 54 6.24 4.92 0.81
CA ARG A 54 6.56 5.70 -0.40
C ARG A 54 6.25 4.94 -1.68
N GLU A 55 6.60 3.67 -1.75
CA GLU A 55 6.31 2.82 -2.91
C GLU A 55 4.80 2.66 -3.12
N LEU A 56 4.04 2.42 -2.04
CA LEU A 56 2.58 2.30 -2.10
C LEU A 56 1.90 3.60 -2.52
N THR A 57 2.30 4.73 -1.94
CA THR A 57 1.71 6.04 -2.27
C THR A 57 2.11 6.51 -3.67
N GLY A 58 3.33 6.19 -4.12
CA GLY A 58 3.79 6.43 -5.48
C GLY A 58 2.90 5.75 -6.52
N ARG A 59 2.35 4.56 -6.22
CA ARG A 59 1.41 3.87 -7.13
C ARG A 59 0.06 4.57 -7.27
N CYS A 60 -0.38 5.38 -6.30
CA CYS A 60 -1.64 6.12 -6.41
C CYS A 60 -1.62 7.24 -7.46
N SER A 61 -0.42 7.69 -7.85
CA SER A 61 -0.18 8.76 -8.82
C SER A 61 0.15 8.26 -10.22
N LEU A 62 0.38 6.95 -10.38
CA LEU A 62 0.73 6.35 -11.67
C LEU A 62 -0.54 5.75 -12.32
N PRO A 63 -0.91 6.16 -13.55
CA PRO A 63 -1.94 5.47 -14.32
C PRO A 63 -1.47 4.05 -14.64
N THR A 64 -2.27 3.03 -14.32
CA THR A 64 -1.91 1.65 -14.71
C THR A 64 -2.28 1.39 -16.17
N ALA A 65 -1.51 0.56 -16.86
CA ALA A 65 -1.73 0.28 -18.30
C ALA A 65 -3.12 -0.33 -18.62
N LEU A 66 -3.82 -0.88 -17.62
CA LEU A 66 -5.19 -1.39 -17.74
C LEU A 66 -6.25 -0.28 -17.80
N GLU A 67 -5.87 0.96 -17.47
CA GLU A 67 -6.77 2.10 -17.26
C GLU A 67 -6.86 3.00 -18.51
N GLY A 68 -6.06 2.74 -19.54
CA GLY A 68 -6.06 3.45 -20.83
C GLY A 68 -7.18 3.06 -21.80
N ARG A 69 -8.33 2.58 -21.30
CA ARG A 69 -9.53 2.40 -22.14
C ARG A 69 -10.20 3.75 -22.31
N GLU A 70 -10.03 4.32 -23.50
CA GLU A 70 -10.63 5.57 -23.97
C GLU A 70 -12.12 5.65 -23.55
N GLY A 71 -12.44 6.52 -22.58
CA GLY A 71 -13.81 6.79 -22.16
C GLY A 71 -14.05 6.91 -20.64
N ALA A 72 -13.13 6.45 -19.80
CA ALA A 72 -13.18 6.71 -18.36
C ALA A 72 -12.38 7.97 -18.04
N GLY A 73 -13.03 9.03 -17.54
CA GLY A 73 -12.33 10.25 -17.12
C GLY A 73 -11.16 9.92 -16.18
N GLU A 74 -10.07 10.67 -16.28
CA GLU A 74 -8.79 10.42 -15.60
C GLU A 74 -8.91 10.18 -14.08
N GLY A 75 -9.97 10.69 -13.45
CA GLY A 75 -10.28 10.45 -12.03
C GLY A 75 -10.96 9.11 -11.70
N ALA A 76 -11.71 8.51 -12.64
CA ALA A 76 -12.46 7.26 -12.41
C ALA A 76 -11.57 6.02 -12.53
N ALA A 77 -10.54 6.07 -13.38
CA ALA A 77 -9.68 4.93 -13.66
C ALA A 77 -8.64 4.68 -12.55
N LEU A 78 -8.19 5.72 -11.84
CA LEU A 78 -7.25 5.59 -10.72
C LEU A 78 -7.90 5.04 -9.44
N GLN A 79 -9.23 5.02 -9.38
CA GLN A 79 -10.00 4.69 -8.17
C GLN A 79 -9.74 3.27 -7.63
N PRO A 80 -9.68 2.20 -8.46
CA PRO A 80 -9.45 0.84 -7.98
C PRO A 80 -8.08 0.65 -7.33
N VAL A 81 -7.01 1.15 -7.95
CA VAL A 81 -5.63 1.03 -7.42
C VAL A 81 -5.49 1.82 -6.12
N ARG A 82 -6.08 3.02 -6.06
CA ARG A 82 -6.12 3.84 -4.84
C ARG A 82 -6.82 3.13 -3.69
N LEU A 83 -7.95 2.47 -3.96
CA LEU A 83 -8.66 1.65 -2.98
C LEU A 83 -7.82 0.45 -2.52
N MET A 84 -7.13 -0.22 -3.44
CA MET A 84 -6.22 -1.31 -3.13
C MET A 84 -5.08 -0.87 -2.20
N VAL A 85 -4.44 0.27 -2.51
CA VAL A 85 -3.41 0.86 -1.65
C VAL A 85 -3.96 1.17 -0.26
N CYS A 86 -5.15 1.79 -0.16
CA CYS A 86 -5.77 2.07 1.14
C CYS A 86 -6.05 0.80 1.94
N ASN A 87 -6.54 -0.25 1.30
CA ASN A 87 -6.82 -1.52 1.96
C ASN A 87 -5.54 -2.21 2.47
N VAL A 88 -4.49 -2.19 1.66
CA VAL A 88 -3.17 -2.73 2.04
C VAL A 88 -2.57 -1.92 3.19
N LEU A 89 -2.62 -0.59 3.14
CA LEU A 89 -2.13 0.28 4.21
C LEU A 89 -2.90 0.08 5.51
N GLN A 90 -4.24 -0.03 5.46
CA GLN A 90 -5.04 -0.34 6.64
C GLN A 90 -4.63 -1.68 7.27
N LYS A 91 -4.45 -2.72 6.45
CA LYS A 91 -4.01 -4.03 6.90
C LYS A 91 -2.60 -3.96 7.50
N TRP A 92 -1.68 -3.26 6.85
CA TRP A 92 -0.32 -3.07 7.30
C TRP A 92 -0.26 -2.36 8.65
N VAL A 93 -0.84 -1.16 8.77
CA VAL A 93 -0.87 -0.38 10.02
C VAL A 93 -1.53 -1.14 11.16
N ARG A 94 -2.59 -1.92 10.88
CA ARG A 94 -3.33 -2.63 11.93
C ARG A 94 -2.64 -3.89 12.44
N HIS A 95 -1.98 -4.65 11.55
CA HIS A 95 -1.57 -6.02 11.86
C HIS A 95 -0.07 -6.26 11.72
N TYR A 96 0.64 -5.44 10.96
CA TYR A 96 2.02 -5.71 10.59
C TYR A 96 2.98 -4.62 11.03
N LEU A 97 2.56 -3.36 11.13
CA LEU A 97 3.40 -2.26 11.62
C LEU A 97 3.62 -2.39 13.13
N ARG A 98 4.88 -2.44 13.56
CA ARG A 98 5.22 -2.61 14.98
C ARG A 98 5.25 -1.27 15.71
N ASP A 99 5.06 -1.30 17.02
CA ASP A 99 5.05 -0.10 17.88
C ASP A 99 6.36 0.70 17.82
N ASP A 100 7.49 0.02 17.69
CA ASP A 100 8.83 0.64 17.59
C ASP A 100 9.10 1.30 16.23
N GLU A 101 8.39 0.90 15.18
CA GLU A 101 8.53 1.43 13.82
C GLU A 101 7.64 2.65 13.57
N MET A 102 6.66 2.92 14.43
CA MET A 102 5.77 4.07 14.36
C MET A 102 6.48 5.36 14.78
N THR A 103 7.48 5.80 14.02
CA THR A 103 8.17 7.07 14.28
C THR A 103 7.23 8.26 14.00
N PRO A 104 7.44 9.42 14.64
CA PRO A 104 6.64 10.62 14.37
C PRO A 104 6.59 10.98 12.88
N GLU A 105 7.72 10.84 12.18
CA GLU A 105 7.87 11.16 10.77
C GLU A 105 7.07 10.21 9.88
N LEU A 106 7.04 8.90 10.22
CA LEU A 106 6.22 7.93 9.50
C LEU A 106 4.73 8.21 9.67
N LEU A 107 4.32 8.57 10.88
CA LEU A 107 2.93 8.90 11.18
C LEU A 107 2.49 10.19 10.49
N GLU A 108 3.35 11.20 10.44
CA GLU A 108 3.11 12.43 9.70
C GLU A 108 2.95 12.17 8.19
N ALA A 109 3.82 11.34 7.61
CA ALA A 109 3.71 10.93 6.21
C ALA A 109 2.39 10.16 5.93
N LEU A 110 1.99 9.26 6.84
CA LEU A 110 0.71 8.55 6.77
C LEU A 110 -0.48 9.51 6.86
N HIS A 111 -0.43 10.49 7.76
CA HIS A 111 -1.46 11.51 7.90
C HIS A 111 -1.57 12.38 6.64
N SER A 112 -0.44 12.90 6.14
CA SER A 112 -0.38 13.70 4.92
C SER A 112 -0.97 12.96 3.71
N PHE A 113 -0.72 11.65 3.60
CA PHE A 113 -1.30 10.83 2.54
C PHE A 113 -2.82 10.72 2.63
N VAL A 114 -3.34 10.50 3.85
CA VAL A 114 -4.78 10.31 4.07
C VAL A 114 -5.57 11.61 3.93
N ASP A 115 -4.98 12.73 4.33
CA ASP A 115 -5.58 14.07 4.20
C ASP A 115 -5.38 14.66 2.79
N GLY A 116 -4.59 14.00 1.93
CA GLY A 116 -4.26 14.44 0.58
C GLY A 116 -5.23 13.92 -0.50
N PRO A 117 -4.73 13.46 -1.67
CA PRO A 117 -5.50 13.23 -2.91
C PRO A 117 -6.56 12.10 -2.86
N LEU A 118 -6.81 11.53 -1.67
CA LEU A 118 -7.70 10.40 -1.43
C LEU A 118 -8.75 10.67 -0.35
N ALA A 119 -8.85 11.90 0.16
CA ALA A 119 -9.69 12.26 1.31
C ALA A 119 -11.19 11.94 1.17
N GLU A 120 -11.68 11.70 -0.05
CA GLU A 120 -13.12 11.53 -0.32
C GLU A 120 -13.63 10.08 -0.18
N SER A 121 -12.74 9.10 0.01
CA SER A 121 -13.11 7.68 0.11
C SER A 121 -13.53 7.25 1.53
N GLU A 122 -14.43 6.26 1.64
CA GLU A 122 -14.76 5.63 2.92
C GLU A 122 -13.55 4.88 3.51
N GLN A 123 -12.73 4.28 2.66
CA GLN A 123 -11.54 3.52 3.04
C GLN A 123 -10.44 4.44 3.59
N THR A 124 -10.29 5.66 3.07
CA THR A 124 -9.38 6.66 3.67
C THR A 124 -9.89 7.17 5.01
N ARG A 125 -11.21 7.33 5.20
CA ARG A 125 -11.78 7.62 6.52
C ARG A 125 -11.48 6.52 7.54
N ALA A 126 -11.55 5.25 7.15
CA ALA A 126 -11.19 4.14 8.04
C ALA A 126 -9.69 4.17 8.41
N LEU A 127 -8.82 4.44 7.45
CA LEU A 127 -7.38 4.60 7.68
C LEU A 127 -7.08 5.81 8.58
N SER A 128 -7.73 6.95 8.36
CA SER A 128 -7.56 8.17 9.18
C SER A 128 -7.95 7.92 10.63
N ALA A 129 -9.07 7.23 10.87
CA ALA A 129 -9.51 6.84 12.20
C ALA A 129 -8.53 5.87 12.88
N LEU A 130 -7.93 4.94 12.12
CA LEU A 130 -6.90 4.04 12.63
C LEU A 130 -5.64 4.78 13.06
N LEU A 131 -5.15 5.71 12.23
CA LEU A 131 -3.96 6.51 12.53
C LEU A 131 -4.19 7.38 13.77
N LYS A 132 -5.34 8.08 13.86
CA LYS A 132 -5.72 8.87 15.05
C LYS A 132 -5.70 8.03 16.33
N ARG A 133 -6.20 6.80 16.27
CA ARG A 133 -6.17 5.85 17.41
C ARG A 133 -4.75 5.38 17.73
N ALA A 134 -3.92 5.11 16.73
CA ALA A 134 -2.52 4.71 16.92
C ALA A 134 -1.70 5.82 17.60
N VAL A 135 -1.88 7.06 17.16
CA VAL A 135 -1.25 8.25 17.77
C VAL A 135 -1.74 8.46 19.21
N ALA A 136 -3.06 8.43 19.44
CA ALA A 136 -3.63 8.63 20.78
C ALA A 136 -3.13 7.59 21.80
N LYS A 137 -2.98 6.32 21.39
CA LYS A 137 -2.40 5.27 22.25
C LYS A 137 -0.96 5.57 22.69
N ARG A 138 -0.16 6.30 21.90
CA ARG A 138 1.20 6.71 22.28
C ARG A 138 1.19 7.87 23.27
N THR A 139 0.28 8.83 23.10
CA THR A 139 0.16 9.98 24.02
C THR A 139 -0.19 9.54 25.45
N VAL A 140 -0.96 8.45 25.60
CA VAL A 140 -1.39 7.91 26.91
C VAL A 140 -0.32 7.01 27.56
N ARG A 141 0.63 6.46 26.78
CA ARG A 141 1.70 5.58 27.29
C ARG A 141 2.99 6.32 27.68
N ARG A 142 3.03 7.65 27.50
CA ARG A 142 4.08 8.53 28.02
C ARG A 142 3.65 9.11 29.36
#